data_AF-A0A832Q8E5-F1
#
_entry.id   AF-A0A832Q8E5-F1
#
_cell.length_a   1.000
_cell.length_b   1.000
_cell.length_c   1.000
_cell.angle_alpha   90.00
_cell.angle_beta   90.00
_cell.angle_gamma   90.00
#
_symmetry.space_group_name_H-M   'P 1'
#
loop_
_entity.id
_entity.type
_entity.pdbx_description
1 polymer ?
#
loop_
_entity_poly.entity_id
_entity_poly.type
_entity_poly.pdbx_seq_one_letter_code
_entity_poly.pdbx_strand_id
1 'polypeptide(L)' 'NTGVLVKKGLLSGHVHSSGDSNSGGNTVRASMELVLREPGVGSMIVGTINPAHLRSNVENARLALNPR' A
#
# COMPACT_ATOMS: atom_id res chain seq x y z
N ASN A 1 -17.29 8.79 16.61
CA ASN A 1 -16.08 8.41 15.86
C ASN A 1 -16.39 7.16 15.05
N THR A 2 -16.04 7.09 13.77
CA THR A 2 -16.31 5.90 12.92
C THR A 2 -15.00 5.42 12.32
N GLY A 3 -14.64 4.15 12.55
CA GLY A 3 -13.45 3.56 11.95
C GLY A 3 -13.70 3.09 10.52
N VAL A 4 -12.78 3.39 9.60
CA VAL A 4 -12.84 2.90 8.22
C VAL A 4 -11.79 1.80 8.01
N LEU A 5 -12.23 0.70 7.41
CA LEU A 5 -11.39 -0.42 6.99
C LEU A 5 -11.49 -0.58 5.47
N VAL A 6 -10.34 -0.53 4.79
CA VAL A 6 -10.26 -0.63 3.33
C VAL A 6 -9.88 -2.05 2.90
N LYS A 7 -10.66 -2.63 1.98
CA LYS A 7 -10.33 -3.87 1.28
C LYS A 7 -9.90 -3.58 -0.15
N LYS A 8 -9.15 -4.50 -0.78
CA LYS A 8 -8.64 -4.37 -2.16
C LYS A 8 -7.76 -3.13 -2.41
N GLY A 9 -7.07 -2.64 -1.38
CA GLY A 9 -6.25 -1.42 -1.49
C GLY A 9 -4.94 -1.56 -2.26
N LEU A 10 -4.60 -2.74 -2.81
CA LEU A 10 -3.41 -2.92 -3.66
C LEU A 10 -3.61 -2.48 -5.12
N LEU A 11 -4.84 -2.07 -5.48
CA LEU A 11 -5.16 -1.35 -6.71
C LEU A 11 -4.51 -1.95 -7.98
N SER A 12 -4.49 -3.29 -8.09
CA SER A 12 -3.76 -4.01 -9.14
C SER A 12 -4.13 -3.49 -10.54
N GLY A 13 -3.20 -2.74 -11.15
CA GLY A 13 -3.36 -2.13 -12.49
C GLY A 13 -3.83 -0.66 -12.53
N HIS A 14 -4.16 -0.03 -11.39
CA HIS A 14 -4.51 1.40 -11.35
C HIS A 14 -3.33 2.30 -10.97
N VAL A 15 -2.43 1.80 -10.12
CA VAL A 15 -1.23 2.54 -9.71
C VAL A 15 -0.10 2.22 -10.69
N HIS A 16 -0.05 2.97 -11.79
CA HIS A 16 1.13 3.05 -12.63
C HIS A 16 2.03 4.15 -12.08
N SER A 17 3.19 3.78 -11.53
CA SER A 17 4.25 4.76 -11.32
C SER A 17 4.66 5.28 -12.70
N SER A 18 4.26 6.51 -13.02
CA SER A 18 4.74 7.26 -14.18
C SER A 18 6.21 7.59 -13.97
N GLY A 19 7.08 6.62 -14.25
CA GLY A 19 8.52 6.73 -14.09
C GLY A 19 9.17 5.41 -14.46
N ASP A 20 9.45 5.27 -15.75
CA ASP A 20 10.36 4.33 -16.41
C ASP A 20 10.35 2.88 -15.93
N SER A 21 10.19 1.97 -16.88
CA SER A 21 10.39 0.51 -16.80
C SER A 21 11.77 0.08 -16.26
N ASN A 22 12.60 1.02 -15.80
CA ASN A 22 13.92 0.86 -15.21
C ASN A 22 14.09 1.49 -13.82
N SER A 23 13.10 2.25 -13.32
CA SER A 23 13.07 2.73 -11.93
C SER A 23 12.02 1.92 -11.17
N GLY A 24 12.47 0.89 -10.46
CA GLY A 24 11.65 -0.04 -9.68
C GLY A 24 10.87 0.61 -8.53
N GLY A 25 9.94 1.50 -8.84
CA GLY A 25 8.97 2.05 -7.91
C GLY A 25 8.06 0.93 -7.42
N ASN A 26 8.04 0.71 -6.10
CA ASN A 26 7.22 -0.34 -5.53
C ASN A 26 5.73 0.05 -5.62
N THR A 27 5.01 -0.48 -6.60
CA THR A 27 3.58 -0.23 -6.84
C THR A 27 2.71 -0.55 -5.62
N VAL A 28 3.13 -1.50 -4.77
CA VAL A 28 2.48 -1.81 -3.50
C VAL A 28 2.59 -0.64 -2.52
N ARG A 29 3.76 0.00 -2.42
CA ARG A 29 3.97 1.16 -1.56
C ARG A 29 3.09 2.34 -1.99
N ALA A 30 3.09 2.65 -3.28
CA ALA A 30 2.29 3.74 -3.81
C ALA A 30 0.77 3.52 -3.57
N SER A 31 0.30 2.27 -3.70
CA SER A 31 -1.09 1.91 -3.37
C SER A 31 -1.38 2.10 -1.87
N MET A 32 -0.45 1.69 -1.01
CA MET A 32 -0.58 1.87 0.45
C MET A 32 -0.51 3.34 0.86
N GLU A 33 0.31 4.16 0.21
CA GLU A 33 0.37 5.61 0.45
C GLU A 33 -0.96 6.28 0.10
N LEU A 34 -1.59 5.90 -1.03
CA LEU A 34 -2.88 6.45 -1.41
C LEU A 34 -3.99 6.11 -0.40
N VAL A 35 -3.99 4.88 0.13
CA VAL A 35 -5.05 4.41 1.04
C VAL A 35 -4.79 4.84 2.49
N LEU A 36 -3.58 4.60 3.01
CA LEU A 36 -3.27 4.77 4.44
C LEU A 36 -3.01 6.23 4.85
N ARG A 37 -2.80 7.15 3.88
CA ARG A 37 -2.67 8.58 4.18
C ARG A 37 -4.01 9.32 4.20
N GLU A 38 -5.11 8.67 3.82
CA GLU A 38 -6.43 9.24 3.95
C GLU A 38 -6.80 9.32 5.45
N PRO A 39 -7.00 10.52 6.05
CA PRO A 39 -7.16 10.67 7.50
C PRO A 39 -8.32 9.87 8.10
N GLY A 40 -9.33 9.53 7.29
CA GLY A 40 -10.45 8.69 7.72
C GLY A 40 -10.15 7.19 7.79
N VAL A 41 -9.07 6.72 7.17
CA VAL A 41 -8.74 5.29 7.07
C VAL A 41 -7.98 4.83 8.32
N GLY A 42 -8.59 3.93 9.08
CA GLY A 42 -7.95 3.33 10.25
C GLY A 42 -7.15 2.06 9.94
N SER A 43 -7.52 1.32 8.89
CA SER A 43 -6.81 0.10 8.51
C SER A 43 -7.05 -0.31 7.06
N MET A 44 -6.16 -1.16 6.55
CA MET A 44 -6.26 -1.80 5.23
C MET A 44 -6.04 -3.30 5.35
N ILE A 45 -6.93 -4.09 4.72
CA ILE A 45 -6.81 -5.55 4.63
C ILE A 45 -6.10 -5.92 3.32
N VAL A 46 -4.99 -6.64 3.46
CA VAL A 46 -4.17 -7.11 2.35
C VAL A 46 -4.13 -8.63 2.35
N GLY A 47 -4.69 -9.24 1.30
CA GLY A 47 -4.65 -10.69 1.12
C GLY A 47 -3.35 -11.14 0.48
N THR A 48 -2.64 -12.07 1.12
CA THR A 48 -1.53 -12.80 0.52
C THR A 48 -1.35 -14.16 1.19
N ILE A 49 -1.01 -15.18 0.40
CA ILE A 49 -0.65 -16.52 0.89
C ILE A 49 0.87 -16.72 0.96
N ASN A 50 1.65 -15.77 0.41
CA ASN A 50 3.10 -15.85 0.39
C ASN A 50 3.69 -15.11 1.61
N PRO A 51 4.41 -15.81 2.52
CA PRO A 51 5.02 -15.18 3.70
C PRO A 51 6.01 -14.06 3.37
N ALA A 52 6.71 -14.15 2.23
CA ALA A 52 7.62 -13.09 1.78
C ALA A 52 6.84 -11.83 1.38
N HIS A 53 5.70 -11.99 0.70
CA HIS A 53 4.81 -10.85 0.38
C HIS A 53 4.23 -10.24 1.65
N LEU A 54 3.87 -11.05 2.65
CA LEU A 54 3.38 -10.52 3.93
C LEU A 54 4.42 -9.60 4.59
N ARG A 55 5.67 -10.06 4.70
CA ARG A 55 6.78 -9.23 5.24
C ARG A 55 6.98 -7.96 4.42
N SER A 56 6.98 -8.06 3.09
CA SER A 56 7.10 -6.90 2.19
C SER A 56 5.94 -5.92 2.37
N ASN A 57 4.70 -6.39 2.46
CA ASN A 57 3.51 -5.56 2.67
C ASN A 57 3.58 -4.78 3.98
N VAL A 58 4.02 -5.43 5.06
CA VAL A 58 4.21 -4.77 6.37
C VAL A 58 5.24 -3.64 6.28
N GLU A 59 6.40 -3.89 5.64
CA GLU A 59 7.43 -2.86 5.50
C GLU A 59 6.97 -1.68 4.63
N ASN A 60 6.24 -1.96 3.54
CA ASN A 60 5.69 -0.89 2.70
C ASN A 60 4.61 -0.06 3.42
N ALA A 61 3.77 -0.68 4.26
CA ALA A 61 2.79 0.04 5.07
C ALA A 61 3.50 0.94 6.10
N ARG A 62 4.58 0.45 6.72
CA ARG A 62 5.41 1.24 7.65
C ARG A 62 6.02 2.46 6.97
N LEU A 63 6.56 2.28 5.76
CA LEU A 63 7.15 3.36 4.96
C LEU A 63 6.10 4.35 4.44
N ALA A 64 4.90 3.89 4.11
CA ALA A 64 3.81 4.74 3.64
C ALA A 64 3.34 5.74 4.71
N LEU A 65 3.27 5.28 5.96
CA LEU A 65 2.89 6.08 7.13
C LEU A 65 4.02 6.96 7.66
N ASN A 66 5.28 6.53 7.51
CA ASN A 66 6.46 7.25 7.99
C ASN A 66 7.50 7.42 6.88
N PRO A 67 7.25 8.30 5.88
CA PRO A 67 8.26 8.65 4.89
C PRO A 67 9.41 9.36 5.60
N ARG A 68 10.63 8.82 5.47
CA ARG A 68 11.84 9.55 5.86
C ARG A 68 12.08 10.70 4.88
#